data_AF-A0A850AG27-F1
#
_entry.id   AF-A0A850AG27-F1
#
_cell.length_a   1.000
_cell.length_b   1.000
_cell.length_c   1.000
_cell.angle_alpha   90.00
_cell.angle_beta   90.00
_cell.angle_gamma   90.00
#
_symmetry.space_group_name_H-M   'P 1'
#
loop_
_entity.id
_entity.type
_entity.pdbx_description
1 polymer ?
#
loop_
_entity_poly.entity_id
_entity_poly.type
_entity_poly.pdbx_seq_one_letter_code
_entity_poly.pdbx_strand_id
1 'polypeptide(L)' 'MNGYYFAHSQAKYFGVGKIGRDQVMDYARRKGMEISTMERWLAPNLGYEV' A
#
# COMPACT_ATOMS: atom_id res chain seq x y z
N MET A 1 9.09 17.01 -10.96
CA MET A 1 7.97 16.19 -10.47
C MET A 1 8.09 14.82 -11.10
N ASN A 2 8.26 13.77 -10.30
CA ASN A 2 8.38 12.38 -10.79
C ASN A 2 7.12 11.61 -10.39
N GLY A 3 6.59 10.81 -11.32
CA GLY A 3 5.38 10.01 -11.13
C GLY A 3 5.26 8.95 -12.22
N TYR A 4 4.21 8.13 -12.14
CA TYR A 4 3.92 7.09 -13.13
C TYR A 4 2.91 7.57 -14.17
N TYR A 5 3.05 7.09 -15.42
CA TYR A 5 2.13 7.37 -16.53
C TYR A 5 1.23 6.16 -16.79
N PHE A 6 -0.08 6.39 -16.88
CA PHE A 6 -1.08 5.37 -17.23
C PHE A 6 -1.89 5.88 -18.43
N ALA A 7 -1.95 5.11 -19.53
CA ALA A 7 -2.60 5.52 -20.79
C ALA A 7 -3.99 4.90 -21.04
N HIS A 8 -4.46 4.04 -20.12
CA HIS A 8 -5.76 3.39 -20.27
C HIS A 8 -6.91 4.40 -20.15
N SER A 9 -7.88 4.38 -21.06
CA SER A 9 -8.96 5.39 -21.14
C SER A 9 -9.84 5.46 -19.89
N GLN A 10 -9.90 4.38 -19.12
CA GLN A 10 -10.64 4.31 -17.85
C GLN A 10 -9.75 4.52 -16.61
N ALA A 11 -8.45 4.79 -16.78
CA ALA A 11 -7.56 5.05 -15.65
C ALA A 11 -8.00 6.34 -14.94
N LYS A 12 -8.11 6.25 -13.62
CA LYS A 12 -8.53 7.37 -12.77
C LYS A 12 -7.83 7.29 -11.43
N TYR A 13 -7.67 8.43 -10.78
CA TYR A 13 -7.23 8.49 -9.39
C TYR A 13 -8.32 7.96 -8.48
N PHE A 14 -7.93 7.21 -7.46
CA PHE A 14 -8.79 6.76 -6.37
C PHE A 14 -7.98 6.64 -5.09
N GLY A 15 -8.67 6.77 -3.94
CA GLY A 15 -8.06 6.50 -2.65
C GLY A 15 -7.99 5.00 -2.39
N VAL A 16 -6.84 4.51 -1.93
CA VAL A 16 -6.64 3.08 -1.61
C VAL A 16 -7.50 2.64 -0.41
N GLY A 17 -7.77 3.54 0.54
CA GLY A 17 -8.56 3.23 1.72
C GLY A 17 -7.77 2.49 2.80
N LYS A 18 -8.50 1.91 3.76
CA LYS A 18 -7.91 1.14 4.86
C LYS A 18 -7.58 -0.29 4.40
N ILE A 19 -6.39 -0.78 4.78
CA ILE A 19 -5.90 -2.12 4.43
C ILE A 19 -5.78 -3.03 5.65
N GLY A 20 -6.02 -4.31 5.45
CA GLY A 20 -5.90 -5.36 6.47
C GLY A 20 -4.47 -5.86 6.66
N ARG A 21 -4.25 -6.60 7.76
CA ARG A 21 -2.95 -7.16 8.11
C ARG A 21 -2.45 -8.19 7.09
N ASP A 22 -3.37 -8.94 6.48
CA ASP A 22 -3.09 -9.88 5.38
C ASP A 22 -2.46 -9.17 4.16
N GLN A 23 -3.01 -8.03 3.76
CA GLN A 23 -2.50 -7.24 2.64
C GLN A 23 -1.12 -6.62 2.96
N VAL A 24 -0.91 -6.19 4.21
CA VAL A 24 0.40 -5.67 4.67
C VAL A 24 1.45 -6.78 4.66
N MET A 25 1.12 -7.99 5.15
CA MET A 25 2.01 -9.15 5.13
C MET A 25 2.40 -9.56 3.71
N ASP A 26 1.44 -9.62 2.79
CA ASP A 26 1.75 -9.95 1.40
C ASP A 26 2.66 -8.88 0.76
N TYR A 27 2.39 -7.59 1.04
CA TYR A 27 3.23 -6.52 0.52
C TYR A 27 4.64 -6.54 1.09
N ALA A 28 4.79 -6.81 2.39
CA ALA A 28 6.07 -7.00 3.07
C ALA A 28 6.88 -8.12 2.39
N ARG A 29 6.25 -9.27 2.15
CA ARG A 29 6.85 -10.41 1.44
C ARG A 29 7.29 -10.05 0.01
N ARG A 30 6.44 -9.37 -0.76
CA ARG A 30 6.78 -8.94 -2.14
C ARG A 30 7.92 -7.93 -2.18
N LYS A 31 8.07 -7.12 -1.13
CA LYS A 31 9.15 -6.14 -1.00
C LYS A 31 10.40 -6.72 -0.34
N GLY A 32 10.34 -7.94 0.22
CA GLY A 32 11.44 -8.54 0.99
C GLY A 32 11.79 -7.73 2.25
N MET A 33 10.79 -7.12 2.88
CA MET A 33 10.95 -6.27 4.06
C MET A 33 10.18 -6.83 5.25
N GLU A 34 10.62 -6.49 6.46
CA GLU A 34 9.92 -6.83 7.70
C GLU A 34 8.52 -6.20 7.77
N ILE A 35 7.57 -6.92 8.36
CA ILE A 35 6.18 -6.44 8.51
C ILE A 35 6.12 -5.13 9.30
N SER A 36 6.90 -5.01 10.38
CA SER A 36 6.98 -3.81 11.21
C SER A 36 7.46 -2.58 10.43
N THR A 37 8.34 -2.79 9.44
CA THR A 37 8.76 -1.73 8.52
C THR A 37 7.58 -1.29 7.66
N MET A 38 6.85 -2.23 7.07
CA MET A 38 5.66 -1.90 6.26
C MET A 38 4.57 -1.21 7.07
N GLU A 39 4.31 -1.66 8.29
CA GLU A 39 3.33 -1.03 9.20
C GLU A 39 3.69 0.43 9.47
N ARG A 40 4.98 0.74 9.66
CA ARG A 40 5.45 2.12 9.79
C ARG A 40 5.23 2.95 8.52
N TRP A 41 5.57 2.42 7.34
CA TRP A 41 5.40 3.15 6.06
C TRP A 41 3.93 3.34 5.68
N LEU A 42 3.07 2.40 6.06
CA LEU A 42 1.66 2.36 5.69
C LEU A 42 0.71 2.82 6.80
N ALA A 43 1.25 3.30 7.93
CA ALA A 43 0.50 3.70 9.14
C ALA A 43 -0.80 4.48 8.85
N PRO A 44 -0.84 5.51 7.97
CA PRO A 44 -2.09 6.23 7.69
C PRO A 44 -3.21 5.36 7.09
N ASN A 45 -2.84 4.28 6.42
CA ASN A 45 -3.74 3.40 5.69
C ASN A 45 -4.05 2.09 6.44
N LEU A 46 -3.51 1.85 7.63
CA LEU A 46 -3.83 0.63 8.39
C LEU A 46 -5.28 0.67 8.88
N GLY A 47 -6.01 -0.42 8.63
CA GLY A 47 -7.37 -0.67 9.10
C GLY A 47 -7.44 -1.55 10.34
N TYR A 48 -6.31 -1.73 11.04
CA TYR A 48 -6.15 -2.56 12.22
C TYR A 48 -5.11 -1.94 13.17
N GLU A 49 -5.08 -2.40 14.42
CA GLU A 49 -4.09 -1.99 15.42
C GLU A 49 -2.86 -2.89 15.38
N VAL A 50 -1.67 -2.28 15.49
CA VAL A 50 -0.35 -2.94 15.44
C VAL A 50 0.14 -3.25 16.85
#